data_AF-A0A5R2N877-F1
#
_entry.id   AF-A0A5R2N877-F1
#
_cell.length_a   1.000
_cell.length_b   1.000
_cell.length_c   1.000
_cell.angle_alpha   90.00
_cell.angle_beta   90.00
_cell.angle_gamma   90.00
#
_symmetry.space_group_name_H-M   'P 1'
#
loop_
_entity.id
_entity.type
_entity.pdbx_description
1 polymer ?
#
loop_
_entity_poly.entity_id
_entity_poly.type
_entity_poly.pdbx_seq_one_letter_code
_entity_poly.pdbx_strand_id
1 'polypeptide(L)' 'IQFHGELTRVMMQRWVVRGAHRFELPGAQPGRDHLGGRLIWDMHLKRWLDEFLRMIFGGPAAR' A
#
# COMPACT_ATOMS: atom_id res chain seq x y z
N ILE A 1 -12.95 2.63 0.94
CA ILE A 1 -11.91 1.74 1.54
C ILE A 1 -11.14 2.53 2.59
N GLN A 2 -10.83 1.93 3.74
CA GLN A 2 -10.22 2.63 4.89
C GLN A 2 -8.68 2.65 4.87
N PHE A 3 -8.07 1.84 4.01
CA PHE A 3 -6.61 1.74 3.86
C PHE A 3 -6.18 2.16 2.44
N HIS A 4 -4.89 2.42 2.29
CA HIS A 4 -4.27 2.82 1.02
C HIS A 4 -3.72 1.62 0.26
N GLY A 5 -4.52 1.05 -0.64
CA GLY A 5 -4.08 -0.05 -1.51
C GLY A 5 -3.17 0.40 -2.66
N GLU A 6 -3.11 1.70 -2.93
CA GLU A 6 -2.43 2.31 -4.07
C GLU A 6 -0.95 2.65 -3.82
N LEU A 7 -0.44 2.43 -2.60
CA LEU A 7 0.90 2.91 -2.24
C LEU A 7 2.02 2.22 -3.01
N THR A 8 2.75 3.03 -3.77
CA THR A 8 4.01 2.63 -4.39
C THR A 8 5.17 2.68 -3.40
N ARG A 9 6.31 2.06 -3.77
CA ARG A 9 7.55 2.12 -2.96
C ARG A 9 7.95 3.56 -2.68
N VAL A 10 7.89 4.40 -3.71
CA VAL A 10 8.31 5.81 -3.65
C VAL A 10 7.40 6.58 -2.70
N MET A 11 6.09 6.34 -2.72
CA MET A 11 5.14 6.96 -1.80
C MET A 11 5.44 6.56 -0.35
N MET A 12 5.61 5.25 -0.08
CA MET A 12 5.93 4.79 1.28
C MET A 12 7.26 5.35 1.79
N GLN A 13 8.30 5.40 0.94
CA GLN A 13 9.59 5.99 1.33
C GLN A 13 9.42 7.46 1.73
N ARG A 14 8.68 8.25 0.95
CA ARG A 14 8.38 9.65 1.30
C ARG A 14 7.60 9.76 2.60
N TRP A 15 6.62 8.89 2.83
CA TRP A 15 5.79 8.90 4.04
C TRP A 15 6.60 8.58 5.29
N VAL A 16 7.45 7.55 5.24
CA VAL A 16 8.30 7.15 6.36
C VAL A 16 9.26 8.26 6.76
N VAL A 17 9.80 9.01 5.79
CA VAL A 17 10.70 10.13 6.09
C VAL A 17 9.92 11.35 6.60
N ARG A 18 8.91 11.82 5.86
CA ARG A 18 8.22 13.07 6.21
C ARG A 18 7.29 12.94 7.42
N GLY A 19 6.78 11.74 7.65
CA GLY A 19 5.91 11.42 8.77
C GLY A 19 6.63 10.81 9.97
N ALA A 20 7.98 10.83 10.02
CA ALA A 20 8.75 10.08 11.02
C ALA A 20 8.30 10.32 12.47
N HIS A 21 7.98 11.57 12.83
CA HIS A 21 7.49 11.96 14.16
C HIS A 21 6.15 11.29 14.55
N ARG A 22 5.37 10.79 13.58
CA ARG A 22 4.08 10.13 13.83
C ARG A 22 4.22 8.68 14.27
N PHE A 23 5.41 8.09 14.14
CA PHE A 23 5.64 6.71 14.59
C PHE A 23 5.69 6.56 16.12
N GLU A 24 5.67 7.67 16.86
CA GLU A 24 5.56 7.68 18.33
C GLU A 24 4.10 7.62 18.81
N LEU A 25 3.13 7.79 17.91
CA LEU A 25 1.71 7.77 18.27
C LEU A 25 1.25 6.34 18.63
N PRO A 26 0.30 6.20 19.58
CA PRO A 26 -0.23 4.89 19.96
C PRO A 26 -0.75 4.10 18.75
N GLY A 27 -0.29 2.86 18.62
CA GLY A 27 -0.69 1.97 17.52
C GLY A 27 0.02 2.21 16.20
N ALA A 28 0.96 3.15 16.11
CA ALA A 28 1.77 3.34 14.91
C ALA A 28 2.82 2.22 14.78
N GLN A 29 2.93 1.64 13.59
CA GLN A 29 4.03 0.72 13.26
C GLN A 29 5.29 1.54 12.94
N PRO A 30 6.50 1.15 13.41
CA PRO A 30 7.73 1.85 13.05
C PRO A 30 7.97 1.87 11.54
N GLY A 31 8.49 2.99 11.02
CA GLY A 31 8.71 3.17 9.59
C GLY A 31 9.57 2.09 8.91
N ARG A 32 10.58 1.55 9.61
CA ARG A 32 11.38 0.42 9.12
C ARG A 32 10.54 -0.84 8.88
N ASP A 33 9.57 -1.09 9.76
CA ASP A 33 8.74 -2.28 9.72
C ASP A 33 7.65 -2.12 8.64
N HIS A 34 7.17 -0.89 8.42
CA HIS A 34 6.34 -0.55 7.24
C HIS A 34 7.06 -0.86 5.91
N LEU A 35 8.34 -0.47 5.78
CA LEU A 35 9.13 -0.73 4.57
C LEU A 35 9.47 -2.20 4.38
N GLY A 36 9.70 -2.93 5.48
CA GLY A 36 9.93 -4.37 5.48
C GLY A 36 8.67 -5.15 5.11
N GLY A 37 7.53 -4.81 5.72
CA GLY A 37 6.23 -5.42 5.43
C GLY A 37 5.82 -5.29 3.97
N ARG A 38 6.17 -4.18 3.31
CA ARG A 38 5.91 -4.03 1.87
C ARG A 38 6.53 -5.14 1.02
N LEU A 39 7.75 -5.58 1.32
CA LEU A 39 8.40 -6.65 0.54
C LEU A 39 7.63 -7.98 0.61
N ILE A 40 6.93 -8.21 1.71
CA ILE A 40 6.16 -9.43 1.97
C ILE A 40 4.79 -9.36 1.30
N TRP A 41 4.12 -8.21 1.38
CA TRP A 41 2.70 -8.07 1.02
C TRP A 41 2.42 -7.43 -0.35
N ASP A 42 3.40 -6.85 -1.04
CA ASP A 42 3.17 -6.08 -2.30
C ASP A 42 2.44 -6.93 -3.35
N MET A 43 2.83 -8.19 -3.50
CA MET A 43 2.24 -9.09 -4.51
C MET A 43 0.76 -9.38 -4.21
N HIS A 44 0.43 -9.68 -2.96
CA HIS A 44 -0.93 -9.97 -2.54
C HIS A 44 -1.82 -8.74 -2.66
N LEU A 45 -1.33 -7.58 -2.23
CA LEU A 45 -2.06 -6.32 -2.33
C LEU A 45 -2.30 -5.92 -3.78
N LYS A 46 -1.28 -6.07 -4.66
CA LYS A 46 -1.42 -5.78 -6.09
C LYS A 46 -2.50 -6.66 -6.72
N ARG A 47 -2.46 -7.98 -6.46
CA ARG A 47 -3.46 -8.90 -7.00
C ARG A 47 -4.87 -8.52 -6.56
N TRP A 48 -5.05 -8.24 -5.26
CA TRP A 48 -6.33 -7.78 -4.72
C TRP A 48 -6.79 -6.49 -5.41
N LEU A 49 -5.90 -5.51 -5.59
CA LEU A 49 -6.23 -4.24 -6.21
C LEU A 49 -6.63 -4.42 -7.67
N ASP A 50 -5.90 -5.24 -8.44
CA ASP A 50 -6.23 -5.55 -9.83
C ASP A 50 -7.62 -6.23 -9.94
N GLU A 51 -7.91 -7.20 -9.07
CA GLU A 51 -9.21 -7.88 -9.02
C GLU A 51 -10.35 -6.93 -8.60
N PHE A 52 -10.10 -6.07 -7.60
CA PHE A 52 -11.05 -5.06 -7.13
C PHE A 52 -11.38 -4.04 -8.22
N LEU A 53 -10.38 -3.54 -8.93
CA LEU A 53 -10.59 -2.61 -10.05
C LEU A 53 -11.35 -3.29 -11.20
N ARG A 54 -11.04 -4.56 -11.50
CA ARG A 54 -11.78 -5.33 -12.51
C ARG A 54 -13.24 -5.55 -12.14
N MET A 55 -13.54 -5.72 -10.84
CA MET A 55 -14.92 -5.84 -10.36
C MET A 55 -15.71 -4.55 -10.60
N ILE A 56 -15.09 -3.38 -10.41
CA ILE A 56 -15.74 -2.08 -10.57
C ILE A 56 -15.86 -1.68 -12.04
N PHE A 57 -14.78 -1.85 -12.81
CA PHE A 57 -14.66 -1.29 -14.16
C PHE A 57 -14.84 -2.33 -15.28
N GLY A 58 -14.97 -3.61 -14.95
CA GLY A 58 -14.93 -4.71 -15.91
C GLY A 58 -13.51 -5.12 -16.29
N GLY A 59 -13.40 -6.20 -17.08
CA GLY A 59 -12.13 -6.59 -17.70
C GLY A 59 -11.80 -5.72 -18.92
N PRO A 60 -10.54 -5.73 -19.39
CA PRO A 60 -10.22 -5.18 -20.70
C PRO A 60 -11.16 -5.79 -21.74
N ALA A 61 -11.68 -4.98 -22.67
CA ALA A 61 -12.33 -5.52 -23.85
C ALA A 61 -11.38 -6.52 -24.51
N ALA A 62 -11.89 -7.71 -24.86
CA ALA A 62 -11.11 -8.66 -25.66
C ALA A 62 -10.63 -7.92 -26.92
N ARG A 63 -9.31 -7.96 -27.16
CA ARG A 63 -8.73 -7.39 -28.38
C ARG A 63 -9.18 -8.19 -29.59
#